data_AF-A0AAP0JGL4-F1
#
_entry.id   AF-A0AAP0JGL4-F1
#
_cell.length_a   1.000
_cell.length_b   1.000
_cell.length_c   1.000
_cell.angle_alpha   90.00
_cell.angle_beta   90.00
_cell.angle_gamma   90.00
#
_symmetry.space_group_name_H-M   'P 1'
#
loop_
_entity.id
_entity.type
_entity.pdbx_description
1 polymer ?
#
loop_
_entity_poly.entity_id
_entity_poly.type
_entity_poly.pdbx_seq_one_letter_code
_entity_poly.pdbx_strand_id
1 'polypeptide(L)' 'MSLAECEEKCLKNCSCTAYAIADVIENRGCLLWTGELLDVIGLMSHGQDLYLIKDGSFRT' A
#
# COMPACT_ATOMS: atom_id res chain seq x y z
N MET A 1 13.95 -4.75 1.45
CA MET A 1 13.31 -3.91 0.44
C MET A 1 12.65 -2.80 1.21
N SER A 2 12.93 -1.54 0.92
CA SER A 2 12.45 -0.42 1.76
C SER A 2 11.01 -0.03 1.42
N LEU A 3 10.37 0.70 2.34
CA LEU A 3 9.05 1.29 2.08
C LEU A 3 9.07 2.22 0.86
N ALA A 4 10.15 2.99 0.70
CA ALA A 4 10.35 3.86 -0.46
C ALA A 4 10.46 3.08 -1.78
N GLU A 5 11.12 1.91 -1.77
CA GLU A 5 11.17 1.03 -2.95
C GLU A 5 9.79 0.43 -3.29
N CYS A 6 8.96 0.14 -2.28
CA CYS A 6 7.56 -0.26 -2.47
C CYS A 6 6.74 0.85 -3.12
N GLU A 7 6.87 2.08 -2.62
CA GLU A 7 6.20 3.25 -3.14
C GLU A 7 6.60 3.51 -4.60
N GLU A 8 7.89 3.49 -4.90
CA GLU A 8 8.40 3.68 -6.27
C GLU A 8 7.86 2.60 -7.22
N LYS A 9 7.78 1.33 -6.78
CA LYS A 9 7.20 0.24 -7.58
C LYS A 9 5.71 0.44 -7.82
N CYS A 10 4.96 0.90 -6.81
CA CYS A 10 3.54 1.18 -6.94
C CYS A 10 3.30 2.36 -7.89
N LEU A 11 4.06 3.46 -7.74
CA LEU A 11 3.98 4.64 -8.62
C LEU A 11 4.33 4.34 -10.08
N LYS A 12 5.20 3.35 -10.34
CA LYS A 12 5.51 2.87 -11.71
C LYS A 12 4.40 2.01 -12.31
N ASN A 13 3.44 1.55 -11.52
CA ASN A 13 2.29 0.80 -11.97
C ASN A 13 1.03 1.67 -11.87
N CYS A 14 0.58 2.23 -13.00
CA CYS A 14 -0.57 3.14 -13.03
C CYS A 14 -1.88 2.53 -12.51
N SER A 15 -1.95 1.20 -12.39
CA SER A 15 -3.11 0.50 -11.83
C SER A 15 -2.98 0.25 -10.32
N CYS A 16 -1.84 0.58 -9.72
CA CYS A 16 -1.59 0.37 -8.30
C CYS A 16 -2.34 1.39 -7.46
N THR A 17 -3.06 0.90 -6.46
CA THR A 17 -3.92 1.72 -5.58
C THR A 17 -3.43 1.71 -4.14
N ALA A 18 -2.66 0.70 -3.74
CA ALA A 18 -2.02 0.65 -2.43
C ALA A 18 -0.78 -0.23 -2.40
N TYR A 19 0.06 -0.03 -1.40
CA TYR A 19 1.23 -0.84 -1.12
C TYR A 19 1.45 -1.06 0.38
N ALA A 20 2.19 -2.12 0.72
CA ALA A 20 2.62 -2.41 2.08
C ALA A 20 3.88 -3.29 2.09
N ILE A 21 4.61 -3.31 3.20
CA ILE A 21 5.69 -4.27 3.43
C ILE A 21 5.08 -5.66 3.65
N ALA A 22 5.59 -6.68 2.97
CA ALA A 22 5.05 -8.04 3.06
C ALA A 22 5.44 -8.75 4.35
N ASP A 23 6.68 -8.60 4.77
CA ASP A 23 7.20 -9.09 6.05
C ASP A 23 7.69 -7.90 6.88
N VAL A 24 6.91 -7.53 7.88
CA VAL A 24 7.20 -6.43 8.81
C VAL A 24 8.33 -6.76 9.80
N ILE A 25 8.65 -8.04 10.03
CA ILE A 25 9.72 -8.47 10.95
C ILE A 25 11.07 -8.37 10.25
N GLU A 26 11.18 -8.90 9.03
CA GLU A 26 12.42 -8.89 8.26
C GLU A 26 12.54 -7.68 7.30
N ASN A 27 11.50 -6.83 7.23
CA ASN A 27 11.37 -5.73 6.27
C ASN A 27 11.65 -6.18 4.82
N ARG A 28 11.01 -7.29 4.44
CA ARG A 28 11.22 -7.97 3.16
C ARG A 28 9.95 -8.02 2.34
N GLY A 29 10.12 -7.85 1.03
CA GLY A 29 9.03 -7.92 0.05
C GLY A 29 8.08 -6.73 0.05
N CYS A 30 7.23 -6.66 -0.97
CA CYS A 30 6.15 -5.69 -1.09
C CYS A 30 4.87 -6.39 -1.51
N LEU A 31 3.78 -5.97 -0.91
CA LEU A 31 2.44 -6.22 -1.41
C LEU A 31 2.00 -4.98 -2.19
N LEU A 32 1.53 -5.20 -3.41
CA LEU A 32 0.97 -4.16 -4.27
C LEU A 32 -0.48 -4.57 -4.59
N TRP A 33 -1.40 -3.67 -4.33
CA TRP A 33 -2.81 -3.84 -4.70
C TRP A 33 -3.10 -3.02 -5.94
N THR A 34 -3.95 -3.57 -6.81
CA THR A 34 -4.43 -2.91 -8.02
C THR A 34 -5.96 -2.89 -8.04
N GLY A 35 -6.54 -1.79 -8.50
CA GLY A 35 -7.99 -1.62 -8.53
C GLY A 35 -8.60 -1.26 -7.18
N GLU A 36 -9.91 -1.48 -7.03
CA GLU A 36 -10.64 -1.10 -5.81
C GLU A 36 -10.25 -1.96 -4.62
N LEU A 37 -10.11 -1.32 -3.46
CA LEU A 37 -9.86 -2.00 -2.20
C LEU A 37 -11.19 -2.31 -1.52
N LEU A 38 -11.54 -3.59 -1.47
CA LEU A 38 -12.71 -4.09 -0.76
C LEU A 38 -12.29 -4.71 0.58
N ASP A 39 -13.21 -4.72 1.54
CA ASP A 39 -13.04 -5.38 2.84
C ASP A 39 -11.82 -4.91 3.67
N VAL A 40 -11.40 -3.65 3.50
CA VAL A 40 -10.37 -3.03 4.35
C VAL A 40 -10.97 -2.63 5.70
N ILE A 41 -10.44 -3.22 6.78
CA ILE A 41 -10.86 -2.94 8.16
C ILE A 41 -9.78 -2.14 8.87
N GLY A 42 -10.14 -0.94 9.34
CA GLY A 42 -9.27 -0.12 10.17
C GLY A 42 -9.16 -0.70 11.58
N LEU A 43 -7.94 -1.04 12.02
CA LEU A 43 -7.65 -1.55 13.34
C LEU A 43 -6.89 -0.48 14.15
N MET A 44 -7.31 -0.23 15.39
CA MET A 44 -6.67 0.79 16.26
C MET A 44 -5.36 0.31 16.90
N SER A 45 -5.20 -1.02 17.03
CA SER A 45 -4.02 -1.67 17.57
C SER A 45 -3.97 -3.08 17.02
N HIS A 46 -2.78 -3.51 16.57
CA HIS A 46 -2.53 -4.75 15.83
C HIS A 46 -3.03 -4.72 14.39
N GLY A 47 -2.18 -5.14 13.46
CA GLY A 47 -2.44 -5.07 12.02
C GLY A 47 -1.16 -4.76 11.25
N GLN A 48 -1.32 -4.45 9.96
CA GLN A 48 -0.25 -4.04 9.07
C GLN A 48 -0.60 -2.69 8.45
N ASP A 49 0.38 -1.80 8.36
CA ASP A 49 0.21 -0.52 7.68
C ASP A 49 -0.04 -0.73 6.18
N LEU A 50 -1.13 -0.14 5.68
CA LEU A 50 -1.48 -0.12 4.28
C LEU A 50 -1.41 1.32 3.77
N TYR A 51 -0.60 1.56 2.75
CA TYR A 51 -0.36 2.89 2.19
C TYR A 51 -1.17 3.05 0.90
N LEU A 52 -2.11 3.98 0.90
CA LEU A 52 -2.97 4.27 -0.26
C LEU A 52 -2.29 5.26 -1.20
N ILE A 53 -2.25 4.94 -2.50
CA ILE A 53 -1.94 5.92 -3.54
C ILE A 53 -3.21 6.73 -3.75
N LYS A 54 -3.25 7.94 -3.20
CA LYS A 54 -4.28 8.89 -3.59
C LYS A 54 -3.96 9.35 -4.99
N ASP A 55 -4.69 8.81 -5.96
CA ASP A 55 -4.88 9.51 -7.23
C ASP A 55 -5.43 10.91 -6.90
N GLY A 56 -5.02 11.94 -7.64
CA GLY A 56 -5.28 13.36 -7.34
C GLY A 56 -6.74 13.80 -7.45
N SER A 57 -7.71 12.94 -7.12
CA SER A 57 -9.14 13.14 -7.26
C SER A 57 -9.94 13.00 -5.96
N PHE A 58 -9.33 13.20 -4.79
CA PHE A 58 -10.12 13.63 -3.62
C PHE A 58 -10.44 15.13 -3.77
N ARG A 59 -11.39 15.43 -4.67
CA ARG A 59 -12.15 16.68 -4.63
C ARG A 59 -13.32 16.45 -3.67
N THR A 60 -13.09 16.71 -2.38
CA THR A 60 -14.17 17.19 -1.50
C THR A 60 -14.34 18.68 -1.73
#